data_AF-A0A7S1UHU8-F1
#
_entry.id   AF-A0A7S1UHU8-F1
#
_cell.length_a   1.000
_cell.length_b   1.000
_cell.length_c   1.000
_cell.angle_alpha   90.00
_cell.angle_beta   90.00
_cell.angle_gamma   90.00
#
_symmetry.space_group_name_H-M   'P 1'
#
loop_
_entity.id
_entity.type
_entity.pdbx_description
1 polymer ?
#
loop_
_entity_poly.entity_id
_entity_poly.type
_entity_poly.pdbx_seq_one_letter_code
_entity_poly.pdbx_strand_id
1 'polypeptide(L)'
;MARWLLLAALLALGADAKSVAKNEEKYLKRTGRKFLAAKAAEEGAFVLPSGMVVKVLSSAQDEAAAWSPMEATTAKVHYHGTLKNGEVFDSSVDRGQPSEFAPNQVIKGWTEALQLMCEGDKW
;
A
#
# COMPACT_ATOMS: atom_id res chain seq x y z
N MET A 1 -15.93 -15.79 53.33
CA MET A 1 -16.78 -15.19 52.28
C MET A 1 -16.01 -14.14 51.47
N ALA A 2 -14.92 -14.49 50.78
CA ALA A 2 -14.14 -13.51 49.98
C ALA A 2 -13.13 -14.16 49.00
N ARG A 3 -13.53 -15.16 48.21
CA ARG A 3 -12.65 -15.79 47.20
C ARG A 3 -13.29 -15.92 45.81
N TRP A 4 -14.26 -15.05 45.50
CA TRP A 4 -14.97 -15.03 44.21
C TRP A 4 -14.89 -13.69 43.46
N LEU A 5 -14.24 -12.66 44.00
CA LEU A 5 -14.20 -11.32 43.38
C LEU A 5 -13.02 -11.07 42.44
N LEU A 6 -11.98 -11.92 42.41
CA LEU A 6 -10.79 -11.71 41.57
C LEU A 6 -10.92 -12.26 40.13
N LEU A 7 -11.95 -13.07 39.82
CA LEU A 7 -12.11 -13.63 38.47
C LEU A 7 -12.95 -12.74 37.52
N ALA A 8 -13.68 -11.74 38.04
CA ALA A 8 -14.53 -10.87 37.23
C ALA A 8 -13.75 -9.72 36.56
N ALA A 9 -12.65 -9.25 37.16
CA ALA A 9 -11.88 -8.13 36.63
C ALA A 9 -11.07 -8.48 35.36
N LEU A 10 -10.66 -9.74 35.18
CA LEU A 10 -9.90 -10.17 34.00
C LEU A 10 -10.79 -10.35 32.75
N LEU A 11 -12.09 -10.61 32.94
CA LEU A 11 -13.07 -10.78 31.85
C LEU A 11 -13.58 -9.43 31.29
N ALA A 12 -13.62 -8.37 32.10
CA ALA A 12 -14.05 -7.05 31.65
C ALA A 12 -13.02 -6.38 30.70
N LEU A 13 -11.71 -6.47 30.99
CA LEU A 13 -10.65 -5.91 30.12
C LEU A 13 -10.65 -6.52 28.71
N GLY A 14 -11.03 -7.79 28.55
CA GLY A 14 -11.06 -8.47 27.26
C GLY A 14 -12.22 -8.07 26.33
N ALA A 15 -13.33 -7.60 26.89
CA ALA A 15 -14.48 -7.09 26.13
C ALA A 15 -14.22 -5.67 25.60
N ASP A 16 -13.60 -4.83 26.43
CA ASP A 16 -13.23 -3.45 26.07
C ASP A 16 -12.17 -3.44 24.96
N ALA A 17 -11.12 -4.25 25.05
CA ALA A 17 -10.06 -4.32 24.04
C ALA A 17 -10.55 -4.75 22.64
N LYS A 18 -11.47 -5.73 22.55
CA LYS A 18 -12.05 -6.17 21.28
C LYS A 18 -12.93 -5.08 20.64
N SER A 19 -13.67 -4.34 21.46
CA SER A 19 -14.53 -3.25 20.98
C SER A 19 -13.70 -2.05 20.47
N VAL A 20 -12.59 -1.74 21.16
CA VAL A 20 -11.63 -0.69 20.76
C VAL A 20 -10.96 -1.06 19.44
N ALA A 21 -10.43 -2.28 19.31
CA ALA A 21 -9.81 -2.74 18.07
C ALA A 21 -10.77 -2.68 16.87
N LYS A 22 -12.04 -3.06 17.06
CA LYS A 22 -13.07 -2.98 16.02
C LYS A 22 -13.39 -1.54 15.62
N ASN A 23 -13.45 -0.62 16.59
CA ASN A 23 -13.68 0.79 16.33
C ASN A 23 -12.51 1.43 15.59
N GLU A 24 -11.28 1.07 15.97
CA GLU A 24 -10.06 1.49 15.30
C GLU A 24 -10.01 0.97 13.86
N GLU A 25 -10.28 -0.31 13.62
CA GLU A 25 -10.36 -0.88 12.28
C GLU A 25 -11.39 -0.13 11.41
N LYS A 26 -12.58 0.14 11.96
CA LYS A 26 -13.62 0.91 11.27
C LYS A 26 -13.14 2.32 10.93
N TYR A 27 -12.41 2.97 11.85
CA TYR A 27 -11.82 4.28 11.63
C TYR A 27 -10.73 4.24 10.54
N LEU A 28 -9.82 3.26 10.57
CA LEU A 28 -8.75 3.07 9.59
C LEU A 28 -9.31 2.80 8.19
N LYS A 29 -10.34 1.93 8.08
CA LYS A 29 -11.05 1.68 6.82
C LYS A 29 -11.70 2.95 6.28
N ARG A 30 -12.41 3.71 7.12
CA ARG A 30 -13.07 4.96 6.70
C ARG A 30 -12.06 6.01 6.25
N THR A 31 -11.00 6.23 7.01
CA THR A 31 -9.97 7.22 6.66
C THR A 31 -9.16 6.80 5.44
N GLY A 32 -8.85 5.51 5.29
CA GLY A 32 -8.22 4.97 4.08
C GLY A 32 -9.07 5.17 2.83
N ARG A 33 -10.38 4.90 2.91
CA ARG A 33 -11.31 5.15 1.78
C ARG A 33 -11.37 6.63 1.39
N LYS A 34 -11.41 7.54 2.36
CA LYS A 34 -11.38 8.98 2.09
C LYS A 34 -10.07 9.41 1.42
N PHE A 35 -8.94 8.87 1.89
CA PHE A 35 -7.63 9.15 1.29
C PHE A 35 -7.58 8.69 -0.16
N LEU A 36 -7.99 7.45 -0.45
CA LEU A 36 -8.05 6.93 -1.82
C LEU A 36 -8.98 7.74 -2.72
N ALA A 37 -10.16 8.13 -2.21
CA ALA A 37 -11.09 8.97 -2.97
C ALA A 37 -10.50 10.36 -3.30
N ALA A 38 -9.78 10.97 -2.35
CA ALA A 38 -9.09 12.24 -2.59
C ALA A 38 -7.95 12.08 -3.61
N LYS A 39 -7.16 11.00 -3.52
CA LYS A 39 -6.08 10.71 -4.48
C LYS A 39 -6.60 10.43 -5.89
N ALA A 40 -7.73 9.73 -6.02
CA ALA A 40 -8.36 9.46 -7.30
C ALA A 40 -8.92 10.73 -7.98
N ALA A 41 -9.11 11.81 -7.22
CA ALA A 41 -9.58 13.09 -7.74
C ALA A 41 -8.45 14.05 -8.15
N GLU A 42 -7.18 13.68 -7.93
CA GLU A 42 -6.05 14.48 -8.39
C GLU A 42 -5.90 14.41 -9.92
N GLU A 43 -5.40 15.48 -10.53
CA GLU A 43 -5.09 15.50 -11.96
C GLU A 43 -4.05 14.43 -12.32
N GLY A 44 -4.30 13.70 -13.41
CA GLY A 44 -3.45 12.58 -13.85
C GLY A 44 -3.66 11.27 -13.07
N ALA A 45 -4.53 11.26 -12.05
CA ALA A 45 -4.90 10.03 -11.36
C ALA A 45 -6.00 9.27 -12.10
N PHE A 46 -5.93 7.94 -12.05
CA PHE A 46 -6.98 7.04 -12.53
C PHE A 46 -7.12 5.82 -11.62
N VAL A 47 -8.23 5.10 -11.77
CA VAL A 47 -8.56 3.92 -10.95
C VAL A 47 -8.55 2.68 -11.84
N LEU A 48 -7.75 1.69 -11.46
CA LEU A 48 -7.73 0.38 -12.13
C LEU A 48 -8.97 -0.45 -11.78
N PRO A 49 -9.32 -1.48 -12.57
CA PRO A 49 -10.42 -2.40 -12.26
C PRO A 49 -10.29 -3.07 -10.88
N SER A 50 -9.07 -3.24 -10.37
CA SER A 50 -8.79 -3.76 -9.03
C SER A 50 -9.19 -2.81 -7.89
N GLY A 51 -9.46 -1.53 -8.21
CA GLY A 51 -9.68 -0.46 -7.25
C GLY A 51 -8.40 0.27 -6.83
N MET A 52 -7.24 -0.07 -7.40
CA MET A 52 -5.99 0.66 -7.17
C MET A 52 -6.06 2.05 -7.80
N VAL A 53 -5.67 3.06 -7.03
CA VAL A 53 -5.52 4.44 -7.52
C VAL A 53 -4.07 4.64 -7.94
N VAL A 54 -3.88 5.08 -9.17
CA VAL A 54 -2.57 5.28 -9.80
C VAL A 54 -2.49 6.71 -10.31
N LYS A 55 -1.29 7.30 -10.29
CA LYS A 55 -1.03 8.60 -10.91
C LYS A 55 0.27 8.53 -11.69
N VAL A 56 0.22 8.73 -13.00
CA VAL A 56 1.45 8.74 -13.81
C VAL A 56 2.19 10.07 -13.56
N LEU A 57 3.43 9.98 -13.10
CA LEU A 57 4.30 11.13 -12.84
C LEU A 57 5.21 11.44 -14.04
N SER A 58 5.69 10.40 -14.72
CA SER A 58 6.45 10.50 -15.97
C SER A 58 6.27 9.20 -16.74
N SER A 59 6.08 9.30 -18.06
CA SER A 59 6.12 8.14 -18.95
C SER A 59 7.49 8.03 -19.62
N ALA A 60 7.88 6.81 -19.96
CA ALA A 60 9.05 6.55 -20.79
C ALA A 60 8.97 7.34 -22.11
N GLN A 61 10.08 7.97 -22.52
CA GLN A 61 10.12 8.72 -23.78
C GLN A 61 10.29 7.83 -25.01
N ASP A 62 10.71 6.58 -24.81
CA ASP A 62 11.12 5.68 -25.89
C ASP A 62 10.21 4.44 -25.92
N GLU A 63 9.26 4.42 -26.86
CA GLU A 63 8.32 3.31 -27.04
C GLU A 63 9.04 1.99 -27.39
N ALA A 64 10.29 2.05 -27.85
CA ALA A 64 11.10 0.87 -28.14
C ALA A 64 11.61 0.13 -26.88
N ALA A 65 11.62 0.78 -25.70
CA ALA A 65 11.93 0.17 -24.40
C ALA A 65 10.66 -0.25 -23.62
N ALA A 66 9.49 -0.19 -24.27
CA ALA A 66 8.16 -0.29 -23.66
C ALA A 66 7.70 -1.73 -23.34
N TRP A 67 8.60 -2.61 -22.89
CA TRP A 67 8.16 -3.93 -22.46
C TRP A 67 7.89 -3.98 -20.97
N SER A 68 6.62 -4.16 -20.62
CA SER A 68 6.24 -4.42 -19.24
C SER A 68 6.79 -5.77 -18.79
N PRO A 69 7.38 -5.89 -17.58
CA PRO A 69 7.86 -7.16 -17.05
C PRO A 69 6.70 -8.17 -16.97
N MET A 70 6.91 -9.37 -17.51
CA MET A 70 6.05 -10.52 -17.22
C MET A 70 6.10 -10.87 -15.72
N GLU A 71 5.16 -11.70 -15.25
CA GLU A 71 5.02 -12.05 -13.83
C GLU A 71 6.29 -12.52 -13.11
N ALA A 72 7.19 -13.21 -13.82
CA ALA A 72 8.47 -13.70 -13.28
C ALA A 72 9.69 -12.89 -13.71
N THR A 73 9.52 -11.86 -14.54
CA THR A 73 10.61 -11.02 -15.01
C THR A 73 11.03 -10.07 -13.90
N THR A 74 12.31 -10.11 -13.53
CA THR A 74 12.87 -9.22 -12.52
C THR A 74 13.02 -7.81 -13.08
N ALA A 75 12.46 -6.83 -12.38
CA ALA A 75 12.60 -5.41 -12.65
C ALA A 75 13.44 -4.73 -11.56
N LYS A 76 14.28 -3.77 -11.96
CA LYS A 76 15.01 -2.89 -11.05
C LYS A 76 14.21 -1.62 -10.84
N VAL A 77 13.91 -1.29 -9.59
CA VAL A 77 13.04 -0.15 -9.28
C VAL A 77 13.58 0.72 -8.17
N HIS A 78 13.40 2.03 -8.35
CA HIS A 78 13.44 3.01 -7.28
C HIS A 78 12.03 3.31 -6.78
N TYR A 79 11.82 3.34 -5.46
CA TYR A 79 10.51 3.56 -4.86
C TYR A 79 10.61 4.25 -3.49
N HIS A 80 9.51 4.88 -3.09
CA HIS A 80 9.22 5.30 -1.72
C HIS A 80 7.88 4.69 -1.27
N GLY A 81 7.92 3.94 -0.17
CA GLY A 81 6.74 3.49 0.57
C GLY A 81 6.40 4.49 1.65
N THR A 82 5.24 5.16 1.52
CA THR A 82 4.75 6.11 2.51
C THR A 82 3.38 5.73 3.05
N LEU A 83 3.16 6.00 4.32
CA LEU A 83 1.84 5.92 4.94
C LEU A 83 1.02 7.17 4.57
N LYS A 84 -0.30 7.11 4.76
CA LYS A 84 -1.23 8.23 4.47
C LYS A 84 -0.94 9.52 5.25
N ASN A 85 -0.14 9.45 6.32
CA ASN A 85 0.33 10.59 7.12
C ASN A 85 1.64 11.20 6.57
N GLY A 86 2.23 10.64 5.51
CA GLY A 86 3.51 11.06 4.92
C GLY A 86 4.75 10.38 5.51
N GLU A 87 4.60 9.54 6.52
CA GLU A 87 5.72 8.81 7.12
C GLU A 87 6.26 7.77 6.13
N VAL A 88 7.56 7.82 5.85
CA VAL A 88 8.26 6.85 5.00
C VAL A 88 8.51 5.60 5.84
N PHE A 89 7.99 4.46 5.39
CA PHE A 89 8.28 3.17 6.04
C PHE A 89 9.37 2.37 5.29
N ASP A 90 9.58 2.66 4.01
CA ASP A 90 10.60 2.02 3.19
C ASP A 90 10.98 2.90 1.99
N SER A 91 12.24 2.92 1.59
CA SER A 91 12.73 3.74 0.47
C SER A 91 14.03 3.19 -0.08
N SER A 92 14.03 2.79 -1.36
CA SER A 92 15.27 2.40 -2.05
C SER A 92 16.10 3.61 -2.50
N VAL A 93 15.46 4.76 -2.68
CA VAL A 93 16.14 6.02 -2.99
C VAL A 93 16.99 6.48 -1.81
N ASP A 94 16.47 6.39 -0.58
CA ASP A 94 17.20 6.79 0.64
C ASP A 94 18.37 5.84 0.92
N ARG A 95 18.24 4.56 0.51
CA ARG A 95 19.34 3.59 0.52
C ARG A 95 20.40 3.85 -0.55
N GLY A 96 20.11 4.68 -1.54
CA GLY A 96 21.00 4.98 -2.67
C GLY A 96 21.19 3.85 -3.67
N GLN A 97 20.39 2.78 -3.61
CA GLN A 97 20.48 1.66 -4.55
C GLN A 97 19.11 1.09 -4.91
N PRO A 98 18.84 0.75 -6.18
CA PRO A 98 17.57 0.17 -6.60
C PRO A 98 17.36 -1.20 -5.96
N SER A 99 16.10 -1.64 -5.92
CA SER A 99 15.74 -2.98 -5.47
C SER A 99 15.20 -3.80 -6.64
N GLU A 100 15.45 -5.11 -6.60
CA GLU A 100 15.06 -6.06 -7.63
C GLU A 100 13.82 -6.83 -7.19
N PHE A 101 12.77 -6.80 -8.01
CA PHE A 101 11.53 -7.51 -7.73
C PHE A 101 10.95 -8.12 -8.99
N ALA A 102 10.39 -9.32 -8.88
CA ALA A 102 9.49 -9.87 -9.88
C ALA A 102 8.02 -9.62 -9.46
N PRO A 103 7.09 -9.33 -10.38
CA PRO A 103 5.69 -9.06 -10.04
C PRO A 103 5.03 -10.16 -9.17
N ASN A 104 5.41 -11.42 -9.33
CA ASN A 104 4.87 -12.55 -8.55
C ASN A 104 5.41 -12.65 -7.11
N GLN A 105 6.36 -11.81 -6.70
CA GLN A 105 6.98 -11.85 -5.36
C GLN A 105 6.56 -10.68 -4.45
N VAL A 106 5.74 -9.78 -4.96
CA VAL A 106 5.36 -8.52 -4.29
C VAL A 106 3.86 -8.47 -3.99
N ILE A 107 3.44 -7.44 -3.27
CA ILE A 107 2.02 -7.22 -2.96
C ILE A 107 1.21 -7.02 -4.24
N LYS A 108 -0.07 -7.44 -4.22
CA LYS A 108 -0.95 -7.44 -5.41
C LYS A 108 -0.98 -6.14 -6.20
N GLY A 109 -0.97 -4.99 -5.52
CA GLY A 109 -0.96 -3.68 -6.20
C GLY A 109 0.33 -3.46 -6.99
N TRP A 110 1.47 -3.88 -6.46
CA TRP A 110 2.74 -3.85 -7.17
C TRP A 110 2.79 -4.86 -8.32
N THR A 111 2.23 -6.06 -8.13
CA THR A 111 2.12 -7.06 -9.19
C THR A 111 1.37 -6.50 -10.40
N GLU A 112 0.27 -5.79 -10.17
CA GLU A 112 -0.52 -5.16 -11.23
C GLU A 112 0.20 -3.95 -11.83
N ALA A 113 0.73 -3.04 -11.00
CA ALA A 113 1.41 -1.83 -11.47
C ALA A 113 2.62 -2.16 -12.36
N LEU A 114 3.51 -3.04 -11.91
CA LEU A 114 4.73 -3.38 -12.66
C LEU A 114 4.42 -3.96 -14.04
N GLN A 115 3.34 -4.75 -14.18
CA GLN A 115 2.94 -5.34 -15.45
C GLN A 115 2.26 -4.35 -16.41
N LEU A 116 1.92 -3.15 -15.93
CA LEU A 116 1.37 -2.06 -16.73
C LEU A 116 2.39 -0.95 -17.01
N MET A 117 3.52 -0.96 -16.28
CA MET A 117 4.60 0.00 -16.42
C MET A 117 5.64 -0.47 -17.42
N CYS A 118 6.24 0.49 -18.13
CA CYS A 118 7.39 0.30 -19.00
C CYS A 118 8.69 0.74 -18.32
N GLU A 119 9.84 0.33 -18.86
CA GLU A 119 11.13 0.82 -18.38
C GLU A 119 11.21 2.35 -18.51
N GLY A 120 11.57 3.02 -17.41
CA GLY A 120 11.63 4.49 -17.35
C GLY A 120 10.33 5.17 -16.89
N ASP A 121 9.23 4.43 -16.75
CA ASP A 121 8.02 4.96 -16.15
C ASP A 121 8.21 5.32 -14.68
N LYS A 122 7.57 6.41 -14.27
CA LYS A 122 7.41 6.81 -12.89
C LYS A 122 5.94 7.05 -12.61
N TRP A 123 5.38 6.21 -11.74
CA TRP A 123 4.00 6.29 -11.25
C TRP A 123 3.98 6.67 -9.77
#